data_AF-A0A8B8ZFX9-F1
#
_entry.id   AF-A0A8B8ZFX9-F1
#
_cell.length_a   1.000
_cell.length_b   1.000
_cell.length_c   1.000
_cell.angle_alpha   90.00
_cell.angle_beta   90.00
_cell.angle_gamma   90.00
#
_symmetry.space_group_name_H-M   'P 1'
#
loop_
_entity.id
_entity.type
_entity.pdbx_description
1 polymer ?
#
loop_
_entity_poly.entity_id
_entity_poly.type
_entity_poly.pdbx_seq_one_letter_code
_entity_poly.pdbx_strand_id
1 'polypeptide(L)'
;MFASSEWYDSRYSYAGTEGSKIEDLVTRQPFWQRATTIVKAIKPLYEVLRAVDSEIYPQMEFLYHMMVKAKDQIMEVDPAHGRSYINIIEQRWGAQMGTELHLAAYYLNSRFQYSIDGIGMDETLLDALCNVIYKMEADPEKAALCLEESKLFREGSYSFGQRAAVVSKHNMNLGT
;
A
#
# COMPACT_ATOMS: atom_id res chain seq x y z
N MET A 1 -12.09 22.59 -26.22
CA MET A 1 -11.02 23.42 -25.62
C MET A 1 -9.98 23.77 -26.67
N PHE A 2 -9.23 22.83 -27.26
CA PHE A 2 -8.28 23.16 -28.36
C PHE A 2 -8.87 22.99 -29.77
N ALA A 3 -10.02 22.31 -29.90
CA ALA A 3 -10.72 22.12 -31.18
C ALA A 3 -11.97 23.02 -31.34
N SER A 4 -12.12 24.05 -30.49
CA SER A 4 -13.31 24.92 -30.49
C SER A 4 -13.02 26.23 -31.23
N SER A 5 -14.05 26.86 -31.81
CA SER A 5 -13.91 28.13 -32.52
C SER A 5 -13.30 29.22 -31.64
N GLU A 6 -13.69 29.27 -30.36
CA GLU A 6 -13.19 30.24 -29.38
C GLU A 6 -11.69 30.11 -29.13
N TRP A 7 -11.12 28.92 -29.36
CA TRP A 7 -9.67 28.72 -29.26
C TRP A 7 -8.94 29.28 -30.46
N TYR A 8 -9.42 29.02 -31.66
CA TYR A 8 -8.78 29.54 -32.88
C TYR A 8 -8.82 31.07 -32.93
N ASP A 9 -9.88 31.69 -32.38
CA ASP A 9 -10.00 33.16 -32.27
C ASP A 9 -9.19 33.75 -31.10
N SER A 10 -8.57 32.91 -30.26
CA SER A 10 -7.81 33.36 -29.09
C SER A 10 -6.39 33.76 -29.45
N ARG A 11 -5.87 34.83 -28.81
CA ARG A 11 -4.46 35.24 -28.93
C ARG A 11 -3.44 34.17 -28.52
N TYR A 12 -3.87 33.12 -27.81
CA TYR A 12 -3.03 32.02 -27.33
C TYR A 12 -2.90 30.86 -28.33
N SER A 13 -3.67 30.84 -29.42
CA SER A 13 -3.52 29.84 -30.49
C SER A 13 -2.42 30.21 -31.49
N TYR A 14 -1.97 31.47 -31.49
CA TYR A 14 -0.97 31.97 -32.43
C TYR A 14 0.36 31.23 -32.30
N ALA A 15 0.95 30.90 -33.45
CA ALA A 15 2.21 30.18 -33.52
C ALA A 15 3.32 30.88 -32.73
N GLY A 16 4.05 30.11 -31.92
CA GLY A 16 5.12 30.62 -31.06
C GLY A 16 4.69 31.04 -29.65
N THR A 17 3.39 31.10 -29.37
CA THR A 17 2.88 31.28 -27.99
C THR A 17 2.97 29.97 -27.18
N GLU A 18 2.98 30.09 -25.85
CA GLU A 18 2.90 28.90 -24.96
C GLU A 18 1.61 28.11 -25.15
N GLY A 19 0.49 28.78 -25.47
CA GLY A 19 -0.78 28.12 -25.74
C GLY A 19 -0.72 27.21 -26.97
N SER A 20 -0.13 27.69 -28.06
CA SER A 20 0.11 26.88 -29.28
C SER A 20 1.04 25.68 -29.02
N LYS A 21 2.05 25.82 -28.16
CA LYS A 21 2.93 24.70 -27.78
C LYS A 21 2.19 23.64 -26.94
N ILE A 22 1.32 24.07 -26.02
CA ILE A 22 0.50 23.17 -25.21
C ILE A 22 -0.51 22.43 -26.10
N GLU A 23 -1.16 23.14 -27.03
CA GLU A 23 -2.06 22.53 -28.02
C GLU A 23 -1.35 21.42 -28.80
N ASP A 24 -0.16 21.69 -29.36
CA ASP A 24 0.64 20.69 -30.08
C ASP A 24 1.01 19.51 -29.18
N LEU A 25 1.38 19.75 -27.91
CA LEU A 25 1.69 18.68 -26.96
C LEU A 25 0.47 17.78 -26.69
N VAL A 26 -0.68 18.36 -26.35
CA VAL A 26 -1.87 17.60 -25.93
C VAL A 26 -2.64 16.99 -27.10
N THR A 27 -2.43 17.45 -28.34
CA THR A 27 -3.04 16.81 -29.53
C THR A 27 -2.27 15.56 -29.97
N ARG A 28 -1.02 15.39 -29.52
CA ARG A 28 -0.18 14.23 -29.85
C ARG A 28 -0.63 12.97 -29.10
N GLN A 29 -0.78 11.86 -29.83
CA GLN A 29 -1.10 10.55 -29.24
C GLN A 29 -0.11 10.09 -28.14
N PRO A 30 1.22 10.26 -28.27
CA PRO A 30 2.17 9.92 -27.21
C PRO A 30 1.89 10.59 -25.86
N PHE A 31 1.35 11.81 -25.86
CA PHE A 31 0.99 12.50 -24.62
C PHE A 31 -0.10 11.73 -23.87
N TRP A 32 -1.17 11.33 -24.56
CA TRP A 32 -2.27 10.58 -23.96
C TRP A 32 -1.88 9.16 -23.56
N GLN A 33 -0.99 8.52 -24.32
CA GLN A 33 -0.41 7.23 -23.92
C GLN A 33 0.34 7.37 -22.60
N ARG A 34 1.18 8.40 -22.47
CA ARG A 34 1.90 8.67 -21.22
C ARG A 34 0.95 8.99 -20.07
N ALA A 35 -0.05 9.83 -20.29
CA ALA A 35 -1.06 10.16 -19.28
C ALA A 35 -1.81 8.90 -18.81
N THR A 36 -2.17 8.02 -19.74
CA THR A 36 -2.84 6.74 -19.43
C THR A 36 -1.95 5.84 -18.58
N THR A 37 -0.66 5.72 -18.91
CA THR A 37 0.31 4.97 -18.09
C THR A 37 0.41 5.53 -16.68
N ILE A 38 0.49 6.85 -16.53
CA ILE A 38 0.56 7.50 -15.21
C ILE A 38 -0.70 7.21 -14.39
N VAL A 39 -1.90 7.36 -14.99
CA VAL A 39 -3.16 7.05 -14.30
C VAL A 39 -3.20 5.60 -13.84
N LYS A 40 -2.79 4.66 -14.71
CA LYS A 40 -2.72 3.24 -14.35
C LYS A 40 -1.71 2.96 -13.24
N ALA A 41 -0.57 3.65 -13.24
CA ALA A 41 0.45 3.49 -12.22
C ALA A 41 -0.03 4.02 -10.86
N ILE A 42 -0.76 5.13 -10.81
CA ILE A 42 -1.23 5.71 -9.54
C ILE A 42 -2.47 5.00 -8.99
N LYS A 43 -3.26 4.34 -9.85
CA LYS A 43 -4.51 3.65 -9.46
C LYS A 43 -4.35 2.71 -8.24
N PRO A 44 -3.35 1.81 -8.17
CA PRO A 44 -3.12 0.98 -6.99
C PRO A 44 -3.01 1.77 -5.68
N LEU A 45 -2.31 2.91 -5.68
CA LEU A 45 -2.17 3.75 -4.50
C LEU A 45 -3.52 4.36 -4.07
N TYR A 46 -4.35 4.76 -5.04
CA TYR A 46 -5.70 5.23 -4.76
C TYR A 46 -6.58 4.14 -4.14
N GLU A 47 -6.46 2.89 -4.61
CA GLU A 47 -7.18 1.76 -4.04
C GLU A 47 -6.78 1.50 -2.58
N VAL A 48 -5.48 1.60 -2.25
CA VAL A 48 -5.00 1.53 -0.85
C VAL A 48 -5.63 2.62 0.00
N LEU A 49 -5.61 3.87 -0.47
CA LEU A 49 -6.18 5.02 0.25
C LEU A 49 -7.68 4.82 0.48
N ARG A 50 -8.40 4.36 -0.54
CA ARG A 50 -9.84 4.14 -0.45
C ARG A 50 -10.19 3.02 0.52
N ALA A 51 -9.38 1.96 0.58
CA ALA A 51 -9.54 0.90 1.56
C ALA A 51 -9.38 1.45 2.98
N VAL A 52 -8.27 2.13 3.29
CA VAL A 52 -8.00 2.65 4.65
C VAL A 52 -9.02 3.70 5.11
N ASP A 53 -9.57 4.48 4.18
CA ASP A 53 -10.64 5.46 4.45
C ASP A 53 -12.01 4.81 4.70
N SER A 54 -12.19 3.53 4.32
CA SER A 54 -13.41 2.81 4.63
C SER A 54 -13.45 2.40 6.12
N GLU A 55 -14.17 3.15 6.94
CA GLU A 55 -14.36 2.87 8.38
C GLU A 55 -15.17 1.59 8.67
N ILE A 56 -15.46 0.78 7.65
CA ILE A 56 -16.34 -0.39 7.74
C ILE A 56 -15.63 -1.58 8.38
N TYR A 57 -14.33 -1.76 8.10
CA TYR A 57 -13.54 -2.88 8.61
C TYR A 57 -12.13 -2.42 9.00
N PRO A 58 -11.48 -3.07 9.99
CA PRO A 58 -10.10 -2.76 10.35
C PRO A 58 -9.15 -3.10 9.19
N GLN A 59 -8.76 -2.09 8.42
CA GLN A 59 -7.83 -2.25 7.29
C GLN A 59 -6.36 -2.22 7.68
N MET A 60 -6.07 -1.82 8.93
CA MET A 60 -4.71 -1.60 9.41
C MET A 60 -3.85 -2.87 9.34
N GLU A 61 -4.46 -4.03 9.55
CA GLU A 61 -3.81 -5.36 9.44
C GLU A 61 -3.51 -5.80 8.01
N PHE A 62 -4.09 -5.12 7.00
CA PHE A 62 -3.87 -5.39 5.57
C PHE A 62 -3.03 -4.30 4.89
N LEU A 63 -2.91 -3.13 5.52
CA LEU A 63 -2.34 -1.94 4.92
C LEU A 63 -0.91 -2.15 4.39
N TYR A 64 -0.04 -2.80 5.18
CA TYR A 64 1.33 -3.10 4.72
C TYR A 64 1.32 -3.96 3.46
N HIS A 65 0.53 -5.04 3.44
CA HIS A 65 0.38 -5.91 2.27
C HIS A 65 -0.14 -5.17 1.04
N MET A 66 -1.20 -4.37 1.21
CA MET A 66 -1.77 -3.58 0.12
C MET A 66 -0.75 -2.59 -0.44
N MET A 67 0.09 -1.99 0.42
CA MET A 67 1.15 -1.09 0.01
C MET A 67 2.26 -1.81 -0.78
N VAL A 68 2.69 -3.01 -0.33
CA VAL A 68 3.65 -3.84 -1.08
C VAL A 68 3.10 -4.16 -2.47
N LYS A 69 1.87 -4.66 -2.55
CA LYS A 69 1.21 -4.98 -3.82
C LYS A 69 1.06 -3.76 -4.72
N ALA A 70 0.72 -2.59 -4.17
CA ALA A 70 0.59 -1.37 -4.95
C ALA A 70 1.92 -0.96 -5.58
N LYS A 71 3.04 -1.10 -4.85
CA LYS A 71 4.40 -0.81 -5.36
C LYS A 71 4.79 -1.77 -6.49
N ASP A 72 4.46 -3.05 -6.37
CA ASP A 72 4.73 -4.03 -7.43
C ASP A 72 3.94 -3.70 -8.69
N GLN A 73 2.65 -3.40 -8.56
CA GLN A 73 1.80 -3.00 -9.69
C GLN A 73 2.26 -1.70 -10.36
N ILE A 74 2.73 -0.72 -9.57
CA ILE A 74 3.35 0.51 -10.10
C ILE A 74 4.56 0.16 -10.98
N MET A 75 5.44 -0.73 -10.48
CA MET A 75 6.64 -1.14 -11.20
C MET A 75 6.31 -1.89 -12.49
N GLU A 76 5.29 -2.74 -12.49
CA GLU A 76 4.81 -3.45 -13.68
C GLU A 76 4.24 -2.51 -14.75
N VAL A 77 3.49 -1.48 -14.32
CA VAL A 77 2.80 -0.56 -15.25
C VAL A 77 3.76 0.46 -15.90
N ASP A 78 4.71 1.02 -15.15
CA ASP A 78 5.66 2.02 -15.65
C ASP A 78 7.10 1.68 -15.22
N PRO A 79 7.73 0.60 -15.73
CA PRO A 79 9.05 0.16 -15.28
C PRO A 79 10.14 1.25 -15.37
N ALA A 80 9.99 2.17 -16.33
CA ALA A 80 10.94 3.27 -16.53
C ALA A 80 10.91 4.31 -15.42
N HIS A 81 9.76 4.55 -14.77
CA HIS A 81 9.59 5.61 -13.76
C HIS A 81 9.02 5.11 -12.43
N GLY A 82 8.63 3.84 -12.34
CA GLY A 82 8.00 3.25 -11.18
C GLY A 82 8.85 3.41 -9.93
N ARG A 83 10.17 3.27 -10.05
CA ARG A 83 11.10 3.52 -8.94
C ARG A 83 11.00 4.95 -8.40
N SER A 84 10.88 5.95 -9.26
CA SER A 84 10.73 7.35 -8.84
C SER A 84 9.42 7.57 -8.08
N TYR A 85 8.33 6.95 -8.53
CA TYR A 85 7.05 7.01 -7.82
C TYR A 85 7.14 6.33 -6.45
N ILE A 86 7.72 5.13 -6.39
CA ILE A 86 7.90 4.36 -5.16
C ILE A 86 8.75 5.13 -4.14
N ASN A 87 9.84 5.79 -4.57
CA ASN A 87 10.66 6.58 -3.65
C ASN A 87 9.87 7.73 -2.99
N ILE A 88 8.97 8.39 -3.73
CA ILE A 88 8.09 9.43 -3.19
C ILE A 88 7.11 8.82 -2.17
N ILE A 89 6.56 7.64 -2.48
CA ILE A 89 5.64 6.92 -1.59
C ILE A 89 6.35 6.56 -0.30
N GLU A 90 7.52 5.91 -0.36
CA GLU A 90 8.30 5.50 0.81
C GLU A 90 8.69 6.68 1.70
N GLN A 91 9.12 7.80 1.11
CA GLN A 91 9.47 9.01 1.85
C GLN A 91 8.26 9.55 2.64
N ARG A 92 7.07 9.56 2.03
CA ARG A 92 5.85 10.02 2.71
C ARG A 92 5.36 9.02 3.74
N TRP A 93 5.41 7.74 3.39
CA TRP A 93 5.03 6.63 4.24
C TRP A 93 5.83 6.62 5.54
N GLY A 94 7.17 6.62 5.47
CA GLY A 94 8.03 6.59 6.65
C GLY A 94 7.91 7.83 7.55
N ALA A 95 7.52 8.98 7.00
CA ALA A 95 7.35 10.21 7.78
C ALA A 95 5.99 10.30 8.50
N GLN A 96 4.94 9.69 7.96
CA GLN A 96 3.57 9.91 8.41
C GLN A 96 2.94 8.70 9.10
N MET A 97 3.47 7.50 8.86
CA MET A 97 2.85 6.26 9.27
C MET A 97 3.82 5.44 10.12
N GLY A 98 3.38 4.99 11.30
CA GLY A 98 4.19 4.18 12.21
C GLY A 98 4.51 2.83 11.59
N THR A 99 5.61 2.75 10.82
CA THR A 99 5.98 1.58 10.02
C THR A 99 6.02 0.32 10.85
N GLU A 100 6.61 0.38 12.05
CA GLU A 100 6.72 -0.79 12.94
C GLU A 100 5.36 -1.33 13.38
N LEU A 101 4.39 -0.46 13.67
CA LEU A 101 3.03 -0.90 14.06
C LEU A 101 2.34 -1.61 12.90
N HIS A 102 2.51 -1.12 11.66
CA HIS A 102 1.96 -1.76 10.47
C HIS A 102 2.63 -3.09 10.15
N LEU A 103 3.96 -3.17 10.31
CA LEU A 103 4.72 -4.41 10.14
C LEU A 103 4.31 -5.45 11.20
N ALA A 104 4.19 -5.05 12.46
CA ALA A 104 3.73 -5.89 13.55
C ALA A 104 2.28 -6.39 13.33
N ALA A 105 1.38 -5.51 12.91
CA ALA A 105 0.01 -5.87 12.59
C ALA A 105 -0.07 -6.85 11.41
N TYR A 106 0.77 -6.65 10.39
CA TYR A 106 0.87 -7.58 9.26
C TYR A 106 1.41 -8.95 9.71
N TYR A 107 2.43 -8.99 10.56
CA TYR A 107 2.97 -10.22 11.15
C TYR A 107 1.91 -11.00 11.93
N LEU A 108 1.14 -10.30 12.78
CA LEU A 108 0.09 -10.90 13.61
C LEU A 108 -1.19 -11.25 12.83
N ASN A 109 -1.24 -10.99 11.53
CA ASN A 109 -2.37 -11.35 10.70
C ASN A 109 -2.30 -12.83 10.32
N SER A 110 -3.13 -13.65 10.98
CA SER A 110 -3.19 -15.09 10.78
C SER A 110 -3.41 -15.51 9.32
N ARG A 111 -4.09 -14.69 8.50
CA ARG A 111 -4.32 -14.99 7.08
C ARG A 111 -3.02 -15.00 6.29
N PHE A 112 -2.10 -14.09 6.60
CA PHE A 112 -0.80 -14.00 5.96
C PHE A 112 0.23 -14.90 6.64
N GLN A 113 0.16 -15.07 7.96
CA GLN A 113 1.10 -15.92 8.69
C GLN A 113 0.98 -17.40 8.29
N TYR A 114 -0.24 -17.87 8.02
CA TYR A 114 -0.52 -19.29 7.76
C TYR A 114 -0.96 -19.59 6.31
N SER A 115 -0.79 -18.66 5.37
CA SER A 115 -0.99 -18.99 3.95
C SER A 115 0.07 -19.99 3.45
N ILE A 116 -0.16 -20.60 2.29
CA ILE A 116 0.77 -21.57 1.68
C ILE A 116 2.18 -20.95 1.55
N ASP A 117 2.25 -19.71 1.09
CA ASP A 117 3.47 -18.90 1.01
C ASP A 117 3.54 -17.88 2.17
N GLY A 118 3.15 -18.31 3.37
CA GLY A 118 3.00 -17.44 4.54
C GLY A 118 4.30 -16.75 4.97
N ILE A 119 4.14 -15.70 5.76
CA ILE A 119 5.24 -14.82 6.22
C ILE A 119 6.36 -15.61 6.90
N GLY A 120 6.03 -16.62 7.70
CA GLY A 120 7.02 -17.45 8.39
C GLY A 120 7.83 -16.69 9.44
N MET A 121 9.15 -16.86 9.42
CA MET A 121 10.10 -16.18 10.33
C MET A 121 10.79 -15.04 9.56
N ASP A 122 10.03 -14.01 9.21
CA ASP A 122 10.61 -12.76 8.69
C ASP A 122 11.20 -11.97 9.86
N GLU A 123 12.53 -11.82 9.87
CA GLU A 123 13.28 -11.14 10.93
C GLU A 123 12.90 -9.66 11.04
N THR A 124 12.63 -8.98 9.92
CA THR A 124 12.27 -7.56 9.92
C THR A 124 10.90 -7.34 10.57
N LEU A 125 9.94 -8.22 10.26
CA LEU A 125 8.61 -8.16 10.86
C LEU A 125 8.62 -8.56 12.34
N LEU A 126 9.47 -9.52 12.73
CA LEU A 126 9.68 -9.89 14.12
C LEU A 126 10.32 -8.76 14.93
N ASP A 127 11.35 -8.10 14.42
CA ASP A 127 11.98 -6.96 15.07
C ASP A 127 10.98 -5.81 15.26
N ALA A 128 10.17 -5.53 14.23
CA ALA A 128 9.10 -4.54 14.34
C ALA A 128 8.08 -4.90 15.42
N LEU A 129 7.68 -6.18 15.51
CA LEU A 129 6.78 -6.64 16.56
C LEU A 129 7.41 -6.47 17.96
N CYS A 130 8.68 -6.84 18.13
CA CYS A 130 9.41 -6.66 19.38
C CYS A 130 9.44 -5.19 19.80
N ASN A 131 9.80 -4.29 18.89
CA ASN A 131 9.86 -2.85 19.14
C ASN A 131 8.49 -2.29 19.55
N VAL A 132 7.41 -2.74 18.90
CA VAL A 132 6.04 -2.35 19.26
C VAL A 132 5.67 -2.85 20.65
N ILE A 133 5.93 -4.12 20.98
CA ILE A 133 5.64 -4.68 22.31
C ILE A 133 6.37 -3.90 23.40
N TYR A 134 7.68 -3.68 23.25
CA TYR A 134 8.47 -2.93 24.23
C TYR A 134 8.03 -1.47 24.40
N LYS A 135 7.45 -0.88 23.34
CA LYS A 135 6.92 0.48 23.39
C LYS A 135 5.54 0.55 24.04
N MET A 136 4.73 -0.49 23.90
CA MET A 136 3.34 -0.53 24.40
C MET A 136 3.22 -1.08 25.82
N GLU A 137 4.10 -2.01 26.21
CA GLU A 137 4.13 -2.61 27.55
C GLU A 137 5.40 -2.18 28.30
N ALA A 138 5.20 -1.46 29.41
CA ALA A 138 6.29 -0.93 30.21
C ALA A 138 6.87 -1.96 31.18
N ASP A 139 6.09 -3.00 31.51
CA ASP A 139 6.53 -4.08 32.39
C ASP A 139 7.35 -5.12 31.60
N PRO A 140 8.64 -5.30 31.90
CA PRO A 140 9.50 -6.21 31.16
C PRO A 140 9.07 -7.68 31.28
N GLU A 141 8.44 -8.08 32.39
CA GLU A 141 7.95 -9.46 32.56
C GLU A 141 6.75 -9.72 31.64
N LYS A 142 5.83 -8.75 31.54
CA LYS A 142 4.69 -8.86 30.63
C LYS A 142 5.12 -8.77 29.17
N ALA A 143 6.06 -7.89 28.84
CA ALA A 143 6.61 -7.81 27.49
C ALA A 143 7.24 -9.16 27.07
N ALA A 144 7.98 -9.82 27.96
CA ALA A 144 8.53 -11.15 27.72
C ALA A 144 7.44 -12.20 27.46
N LEU A 145 6.35 -12.19 28.25
CA LEU A 145 5.20 -13.06 28.02
C LEU A 145 4.55 -12.82 26.65
N CYS A 146 4.37 -11.56 26.23
CA CYS A 146 3.86 -11.24 24.90
C CYS A 146 4.76 -11.77 23.77
N LEU A 147 6.09 -11.73 23.96
CA LEU A 147 7.03 -12.28 22.99
C LEU A 147 6.94 -13.82 22.93
N GLU A 148 6.74 -14.50 24.07
CA GLU A 148 6.48 -15.94 24.06
C GLU A 148 5.18 -16.28 23.35
N GLU A 149 4.10 -15.51 23.56
CA GLU A 149 2.84 -15.68 22.84
C GLU A 149 2.99 -15.46 21.33
N SER A 150 3.86 -14.54 20.89
CA SER A 150 4.14 -14.33 19.46
C SER A 150 4.69 -15.58 18.78
N LYS A 151 5.50 -16.36 19.50
CA LYS A 151 6.02 -17.65 19.03
C LYS A 151 4.91 -18.69 18.92
N LEU A 152 4.04 -18.78 19.93
CA LEU A 152 2.89 -19.69 19.92
C LEU A 152 1.93 -19.35 18.78
N PHE A 153 1.69 -18.07 18.54
CA PHE A 153 0.96 -17.57 17.39
C PHE A 153 1.63 -18.05 16.10
N ARG A 154 2.91 -17.76 15.86
CA ARG A 154 3.59 -18.20 14.63
C ARG A 154 3.45 -19.70 14.36
N GLU A 155 3.60 -20.52 15.39
CA GLU A 155 3.54 -21.98 15.28
C GLU A 155 2.10 -22.51 15.14
N GLY A 156 1.09 -21.66 15.36
CA GLY A 156 -0.30 -22.09 15.40
C GLY A 156 -0.55 -23.07 16.55
N SER A 157 0.16 -22.91 17.65
CA SER A 157 0.09 -23.81 18.81
C SER A 157 -1.08 -23.45 19.72
N TYR A 158 -1.53 -24.41 20.55
CA TYR A 158 -2.60 -24.23 21.53
C TYR A 158 -3.90 -23.63 20.93
N SER A 159 -4.40 -22.53 21.50
CA SER A 159 -5.62 -21.84 21.07
C SER A 159 -5.52 -21.31 19.63
N PHE A 160 -4.33 -20.93 19.16
CA PHE A 160 -4.10 -20.44 17.79
C PHE A 160 -4.26 -21.53 16.72
N GLY A 161 -4.12 -22.81 17.11
CA GLY A 161 -4.28 -23.97 16.22
C GLY A 161 -5.68 -24.58 16.19
N GLN A 162 -6.59 -24.13 17.05
CA GLN A 162 -7.93 -24.72 17.15
C GLN A 162 -8.74 -24.47 15.88
N ARG A 163 -9.62 -25.44 15.53
CA ARG A 163 -10.49 -25.34 14.33
C ARG A 163 -11.27 -24.03 14.25
N ALA A 164 -11.75 -23.50 15.38
CA ALA A 164 -12.45 -22.21 15.42
C ALA A 164 -11.55 -21.04 15.00
N ALA A 165 -10.29 -21.02 15.48
CA ALA A 165 -9.29 -20.04 15.07
C ALA A 165 -8.93 -20.18 13.59
N VAL A 166 -8.90 -21.42 13.06
CA VAL A 166 -8.62 -21.72 11.65
C VAL A 166 -9.77 -21.31 10.70
N VAL A 167 -11.02 -21.47 11.13
CA VAL A 167 -12.21 -21.10 10.33
C VAL A 167 -12.36 -19.57 10.26
N SER A 168 -12.04 -18.84 11.33
CA SER A 168 -12.06 -17.37 11.33
C SER A 168 -11.11 -16.76 10.28
N LYS A 169 -10.02 -17.46 9.92
CA LYS A 169 -9.03 -17.03 8.90
C LYS A 169 -9.64 -16.75 7.51
N HIS A 170 -10.78 -17.37 7.20
CA HIS A 170 -11.43 -17.30 5.89
C HIS A 170 -12.65 -16.38 5.85
N ASN A 171 -13.18 -15.95 7.00
CA ASN A 171 -14.49 -15.29 7.11
C ASN A 171 -14.45 -13.77 7.30
N MET A 172 -13.27 -13.13 7.28
CA MET A 172 -13.19 -11.67 7.22
C MET A 172 -13.37 -11.21 5.76
N ASN A 173 -14.61 -10.84 5.43
CA ASN A 173 -14.98 -10.33 4.11
C ASN A 173 -14.18 -9.06 3.79
N LEU A 174 -13.36 -9.13 2.74
CA LEU A 174 -12.90 -7.94 2.05
C LEU A 174 -14.12 -7.39 1.32
N GLY A 175 -14.73 -6.35 1.85
CA GLY A 175 -15.79 -5.62 1.17
C GLY A 175 -15.27 -5.17 -0.20
N THR A 176 -15.70 -5.87 -1.25
CA THR A 176 -15.55 -5.45 -2.65
C THR A 176 -16.56 -4.37 -2.97
#